data_AF-X1SV04-F1
#
_entry.id   AF-X1SV04-F1
#
_cell.length_a   1.000
_cell.length_b   1.000
_cell.length_c   1.000
_cell.angle_alpha   90.00
_cell.angle_beta   90.00
_cell.angle_gamma   90.00
#
_symmetry.space_group_name_H-M   'P 1'
#
loop_
_entity.id
_entity.type
_entity.pdbx_description
1 polymer ?
#
loop_
_entity_poly.entity_id
_entity_poly.type
_entity_poly.pdbx_seq_one_letter_code
_entity_poly.pdbx_strand_id
1 'polypeptide(L)'
;MENEKTLGKISAKLIRKLYDENRPIFEINHAQRILGKNYNATTDLLSELVKRKIIVRLKAGKYLIIPQEMGSGENYLGNWYIAGKEIINSHKYYIAFYSAMNYWGM
;
A
#
# COMPACT_ATOMS: atom_id res chain seq x y z
N MET A 1 -23.19 6.79 2.37
CA MET A 1 -22.56 8.05 1.94
C MET A 1 -21.19 7.70 1.41
N GLU A 2 -20.96 7.90 0.12
CA GLU A 2 -19.67 7.64 -0.53
C GLU A 2 -18.68 8.68 -0.01
N ASN A 3 -17.71 8.26 0.81
CA ASN A 3 -16.69 9.16 1.34
C ASN A 3 -15.76 9.54 0.18
N GLU A 4 -15.84 10.78 -0.30
CA GLU A 4 -14.85 11.32 -1.21
C GLU A 4 -13.45 11.11 -0.62
N LYS A 5 -12.53 10.55 -1.41
CA LYS A 5 -11.13 10.28 -1.03
C LYS A 5 -10.38 11.60 -0.85
N THR A 6 -10.64 12.30 0.23
CA THR A 6 -10.01 13.59 0.53
C THR A 6 -8.68 13.38 1.25
N LEU A 7 -7.61 13.89 0.65
CA LEU A 7 -6.27 13.89 1.22
C LEU A 7 -6.06 15.18 2.00
N GLY A 8 -6.01 15.09 3.33
CA GLY A 8 -5.52 16.19 4.16
C GLY A 8 -4.06 16.53 3.81
N LYS A 9 -3.61 17.77 4.10
CA LYS A 9 -2.25 18.26 3.72
C LYS A 9 -1.12 17.30 4.07
N ILE A 10 -1.18 16.69 5.26
CA ILE A 10 -0.17 15.73 5.74
C ILE A 10 -0.22 14.44 4.93
N SER A 11 -1.41 13.90 4.69
CA SER A 11 -1.63 12.69 3.89
C SER A 11 -1.20 12.89 2.45
N ALA A 12 -1.55 14.03 1.83
CA ALA A 12 -1.12 14.39 0.49
C ALA A 12 0.41 14.44 0.39
N LYS A 13 1.08 15.06 1.37
CA LYS A 13 2.54 15.09 1.44
C LYS A 13 3.15 13.69 1.52
N LEU A 14 2.59 12.81 2.35
CA LEU A 14 3.05 11.42 2.48
C LEU A 14 2.93 10.67 1.17
N ILE A 15 1.73 10.67 0.57
CA ILE A 15 1.45 9.94 -0.67
C ILE A 15 2.33 10.46 -1.82
N ARG A 16 2.45 11.78 -1.97
CA ARG A 16 3.33 12.39 -2.97
C ARG A 16 4.79 11.95 -2.80
N LYS A 17 5.34 12.06 -1.59
CA LYS A 17 6.72 11.64 -1.29
C LYS A 17 6.96 10.16 -1.59
N LEU A 18 5.99 9.30 -1.31
CA LEU A 18 6.10 7.87 -1.60
C LEU A 18 6.10 7.60 -3.11
N TYR A 19 5.31 8.33 -3.89
CA TYR A 19 5.36 8.27 -5.35
C TYR A 19 6.67 8.82 -5.92
N ASP A 20 7.16 9.95 -5.41
CA ASP A 20 8.45 10.54 -5.81
C ASP A 20 9.62 9.56 -5.57
N GLU A 21 9.49 8.66 -4.58
CA GLU A 21 10.48 7.63 -4.27
C GLU A 21 10.24 6.30 -4.99
N ASN A 22 9.27 6.20 -5.89
CA ASN A 22 8.82 4.95 -6.54
C ASN A 22 8.48 3.83 -5.53
N ARG A 23 7.84 4.19 -4.41
CA ARG A 23 7.45 3.27 -3.33
C ARG A 23 5.93 3.23 -3.14
N PRO A 24 5.16 2.67 -4.09
CA PRO A 24 3.73 2.45 -3.89
C PRO A 24 3.45 1.43 -2.79
N ILE A 25 4.38 0.51 -2.54
CA ILE A 25 4.39 -0.38 -1.37
C ILE A 25 5.43 0.14 -0.38
N PHE A 26 5.03 0.32 0.87
CA PHE A 26 5.89 0.94 1.88
C PHE A 26 5.69 0.34 3.26
N GLU A 27 6.73 0.48 4.09
CA GLU A 27 6.72 0.10 5.48
C GLU A 27 6.46 1.31 6.38
N ILE A 28 6.01 1.05 7.61
CA ILE A 28 5.77 2.10 8.59
C ILE A 28 6.99 3.00 8.84
N ASN A 29 8.20 2.45 8.77
CA ASN A 29 9.45 3.20 8.91
C ASN A 29 9.62 4.27 7.82
N HIS A 30 9.18 3.99 6.58
CA HIS A 30 9.18 4.98 5.51
C HIS A 30 8.22 6.13 5.82
N ALA A 31 7.02 5.80 6.31
CA ALA A 31 6.03 6.80 6.70
C ALA A 31 6.55 7.66 7.87
N GLN A 32 7.16 7.06 8.89
CA GLN A 32 7.77 7.80 10.00
C GLN A 32 8.86 8.75 9.52
N ARG A 33 9.75 8.29 8.62
CA ARG A 33 10.81 9.12 8.04
C ARG A 33 10.26 10.31 7.26
N ILE A 34 9.20 10.12 6.47
CA ILE A 34 8.60 11.18 5.66
C ILE A 34 7.81 12.18 6.52
N LEU A 35 7.11 11.69 7.54
CA LEU A 35 6.25 12.49 8.40
C LEU A 35 7.01 13.17 9.54
N GLY A 36 8.17 12.64 9.94
CA GLY A 36 8.91 13.09 11.12
C GLY A 36 8.15 12.87 12.43
N LYS A 37 7.26 11.87 12.47
CA LYS A 37 6.39 11.59 13.61
C LYS A 37 6.81 10.32 14.35
N ASN A 38 6.43 10.25 15.62
CA ASN A 38 6.58 9.02 16.41
C ASN A 38 5.71 7.88 15.85
N TYR A 39 5.95 6.67 16.37
CA TYR A 39 5.29 5.46 15.89
C TYR A 39 3.76 5.54 16.04
N ASN A 40 3.25 5.90 17.22
CA ASN A 40 1.82 5.95 17.52
C ASN A 40 1.07 6.96 16.61
N ALA A 41 1.60 8.17 16.48
CA ALA A 41 1.00 9.17 15.61
C ALA A 41 1.03 8.77 14.12
N THR A 42 2.00 7.94 13.73
CA THR A 42 2.08 7.39 12.37
C THR A 42 1.08 6.25 12.19
N THR A 43 0.95 5.33 13.15
CA THR A 43 -0.06 4.25 13.08
C THR A 43 -1.47 4.78 13.05
N ASP A 44 -1.76 5.85 13.79
CA ASP A 44 -3.09 6.45 13.83
C ASP A 44 -3.44 7.05 12.46
N LEU A 45 -2.52 7.82 11.87
CA LEU A 45 -2.70 8.37 10.53
C LEU A 45 -2.85 7.27 9.47
N LEU A 46 -2.00 6.24 9.49
CA LEU A 46 -2.09 5.14 8.53
C LEU A 46 -3.40 4.37 8.69
N SER A 47 -3.87 4.16 9.92
CA SER A 47 -5.16 3.52 10.19
C SER A 47 -6.33 4.34 9.65
N GLU A 48 -6.26 5.66 9.77
CA GLU A 48 -7.23 6.57 9.17
C GLU A 48 -7.20 6.51 7.62
N LEU A 49 -6.02 6.46 7.00
CA LEU A 49 -5.88 6.32 5.55
C LEU A 49 -6.41 4.97 5.04
N VAL A 50 -6.26 3.90 5.82
CA VAL A 50 -6.87 2.60 5.53
C VAL A 50 -8.40 2.71 5.57
N LYS A 51 -8.97 3.32 6.63
CA LYS A 51 -10.43 3.53 6.74
C LYS A 51 -10.99 4.34 5.57
N ARG A 52 -10.22 5.32 5.07
CA ARG A 52 -10.58 6.16 3.93
C ARG A 52 -10.28 5.52 2.56
N LYS A 53 -9.80 4.27 2.50
CA LYS A 53 -9.46 3.56 1.25
C LYS A 53 -8.47 4.32 0.37
N ILE A 54 -7.52 5.01 1.01
CA ILE A 54 -6.38 5.67 0.34
C ILE A 54 -5.20 4.70 0.25
N ILE A 55 -5.04 3.86 1.26
CA ILE A 55 -4.05 2.79 1.30
C ILE A 55 -4.74 1.49 1.74
N VAL A 56 -4.14 0.35 1.41
CA VAL A 56 -4.52 -0.96 1.94
C VAL A 56 -3.37 -1.53 2.77
N ARG A 57 -3.70 -2.23 3.85
CA ARG A 57 -2.71 -2.94 4.66
C ARG A 57 -2.48 -4.32 4.05
N LEU A 58 -1.25 -4.60 3.62
CA LEU A 58 -0.87 -5.92 3.10
C LEU A 58 -0.56 -6.91 4.22
N LYS A 59 0.18 -6.45 5.24
CA LYS A 59 0.46 -7.17 6.48
C LYS A 59 0.83 -6.21 7.61
N ALA A 60 1.19 -6.73 8.78
CA ALA A 60 1.67 -5.88 9.87
C ALA A 60 2.86 -5.00 9.41
N GLY A 61 2.72 -3.68 9.56
CA GLY A 61 3.76 -2.71 9.21
C GLY A 61 3.96 -2.44 7.71
N LYS A 62 3.23 -3.10 6.80
CA LYS A 62 3.39 -2.95 5.34
C LYS A 62 2.07 -2.60 4.65
N TYR A 63 2.13 -1.60 3.78
CA TYR A 63 0.98 -0.95 3.16
C TYR A 63 1.20 -0.76 1.67
N LEU A 64 0.11 -0.67 0.91
CA LEU A 64 0.07 -0.37 -0.52
C LEU A 64 -0.82 0.85 -0.75
N ILE A 65 -0.35 1.81 -1.55
CA ILE A 65 -1.13 2.97 -1.98
C ILE A 65 -2.17 2.52 -3.01
N ILE A 66 -3.41 2.96 -2.85
CA ILE A 66 -4.47 2.76 -3.85
C ILE A 66 -4.41 3.93 -4.85
N PRO A 67 -4.13 3.68 -6.14
CA PRO A 67 -4.10 4.71 -7.16
C PRO A 67 -5.42 5.48 -7.22
N GLN A 68 -5.34 6.80 -7.38
CA GLN A 68 -6.52 7.65 -7.43
C GLN A 68 -7.40 7.34 -8.64
N GLU A 69 -6.78 6.91 -9.74
CA GLU A 69 -7.45 6.52 -11.00
C GLU A 69 -8.44 5.37 -10.82
N MET A 70 -8.34 4.63 -9.72
CA MET A 70 -9.19 3.48 -9.45
C MET A 70 -10.56 3.84 -8.88
N GLY A 71 -10.87 5.13 -8.71
CA GLY A 71 -12.19 5.60 -8.27
C GLY A 71 -12.63 4.96 -6.95
N SER A 72 -13.87 4.46 -6.91
CA SER A 72 -14.47 3.75 -5.76
C SER A 72 -14.06 2.28 -5.65
N GLY A 73 -13.12 1.79 -6.46
CA GLY A 73 -12.63 0.42 -6.40
C GLY A 73 -12.11 0.05 -5.00
N GLU A 74 -12.77 -0.91 -4.35
CA GLU A 74 -12.54 -1.25 -2.94
C GLU A 74 -11.44 -2.30 -2.73
N ASN A 75 -11.02 -3.00 -3.78
CA ASN A 75 -10.13 -4.17 -3.72
C ASN A 75 -8.90 -4.00 -4.62
N TYR A 76 -8.05 -3.02 -4.31
CA TYR A 76 -6.78 -2.86 -5.01
C TYR A 76 -5.66 -3.63 -4.32
N LEU A 77 -5.13 -4.64 -5.01
CA LEU A 77 -3.85 -5.28 -4.69
C LEU A 77 -2.76 -5.01 -5.74
N GLY A 78 -3.10 -4.26 -6.80
CA GLY A 78 -2.21 -4.08 -7.94
C GLY A 78 -1.82 -5.41 -8.56
N ASN A 79 -0.52 -5.56 -8.88
CA ASN A 79 0.03 -6.82 -9.33
C ASN A 79 0.13 -7.82 -8.16
N TRP A 80 -0.67 -8.89 -8.22
CA TRP A 80 -0.75 -9.88 -7.15
C TRP A 80 0.56 -10.63 -6.90
N TYR A 81 1.44 -10.76 -7.91
CA TYR A 81 2.76 -11.35 -7.74
C TYR A 81 3.70 -10.46 -6.92
N ILE A 82 3.64 -9.15 -7.14
CA ILE A 82 4.40 -8.16 -6.35
C ILE A 82 3.85 -8.13 -4.92
N ALA A 83 2.52 -8.07 -4.76
CA ALA A 83 1.90 -8.12 -3.44
C ALA A 83 2.28 -9.39 -2.67
N GLY A 84 2.24 -10.56 -3.32
CA GLY A 84 2.65 -11.85 -2.73
C GLY A 84 4.11 -11.85 -2.27
N LYS A 85 5.03 -11.37 -3.12
CA LYS A 85 6.45 -11.19 -2.77
C LYS A 85 6.62 -10.36 -1.49
N GLU A 86 5.93 -9.22 -1.44
CA GLU A 86 6.04 -8.26 -0.35
C GLU A 86 5.45 -8.77 0.96
N ILE A 87 4.41 -9.60 0.89
CA ILE A 87 3.80 -10.27 2.05
C ILE A 87 4.75 -11.34 2.59
N ILE A 88 5.26 -12.23 1.73
CA ILE A 88 6.12 -13.35 2.12
C ILE A 88 7.45 -12.84 2.71
N ASN A 89 8.03 -11.79 2.11
CA ASN A 89 9.25 -11.13 2.61
C ASN A 89 10.39 -12.12 2.92
N SER A 90 10.52 -13.15 2.09
CA SER A 90 11.53 -14.20 2.17
C SER A 90 12.05 -14.45 0.76
N HIS A 91 13.30 -14.91 0.64
CA HIS A 91 13.85 -15.38 -0.64
C HIS A 91 13.53 -16.86 -0.90
N LYS A 92 12.96 -17.56 0.08
CA LYS A 92 12.61 -18.99 0.01
C LYS A 92 11.12 -19.16 -0.29
N TYR A 93 10.69 -18.72 -1.47
CA TYR A 93 9.34 -18.95 -1.96
C TYR A 93 9.32 -19.07 -3.48
N TYR A 94 8.27 -19.66 -4.02
CA TYR A 94 7.98 -19.67 -5.44
C TYR A 94 6.47 -19.54 -5.66
N ILE A 95 6.08 -19.03 -6.82
CA ILE A 95 4.69 -18.98 -7.27
C ILE A 95 4.44 -20.26 -8.06
N ALA A 96 3.40 -21.02 -7.70
CA ALA A 96 3.17 -22.38 -8.19
C ALA A 96 1.82 -22.52 -8.92
N PHE A 97 1.64 -23.64 -9.61
CA PHE A 97 0.38 -24.07 -10.24
C PHE A 97 -0.22 -22.99 -11.17
N TYR A 98 -1.52 -22.76 -11.06
CA TYR A 98 -2.28 -21.83 -11.88
C TYR A 98 -1.65 -20.43 -11.93
N SER A 99 -1.15 -19.92 -10.79
CA SER A 99 -0.53 -18.60 -10.73
C SER A 99 0.73 -18.51 -11.59
N ALA A 100 1.52 -19.59 -11.68
CA ALA A 100 2.69 -19.65 -12.54
C ALA A 100 2.27 -19.77 -14.01
N MET A 101 1.29 -20.61 -14.32
CA MET A 101 0.77 -20.78 -15.67
C MET A 101 0.24 -19.46 -16.24
N ASN A 102 -0.60 -18.77 -15.46
CA ASN A 102 -1.15 -17.47 -15.81
C ASN A 102 -0.05 -16.42 -16.07
N TYR A 103 1.05 -16.43 -15.30
CA TYR A 103 2.16 -15.51 -15.53
C TYR A 103 2.84 -15.74 -16.89
N TRP A 104 2.92 -16.99 -17.32
CA TRP A 104 3.52 -17.41 -18.59
C TRP A 104 2.53 -17.44 -19.76
N GLY A 105 1.26 -17.07 -19.54
CA GLY A 105 0.23 -17.02 -20.59
C GLY A 105 -0.26 -18.39 -21.05
N MET A 106 -0.20 -19.40 -20.18
CA MET A 106 -0.74 -20.74 -20.42
C MET A 106 -2.16 -20.90 -19.92
#